data_AF-A0A4Z0YWN9-F1
#
_entry.id   AF-A0A4Z0YWN9-F1
#
_cell.length_a   1.000
_cell.length_b   1.000
_cell.length_c   1.000
_cell.angle_alpha   90.00
_cell.angle_beta   90.00
_cell.angle_gamma   90.00
#
_symmetry.space_group_name_H-M   'P 1'
#
loop_
_entity.id
_entity.type
_entity.pdbx_description
1 polymer ?
#
loop_
_entity_poly.entity_id
_entity_poly.type
_entity_poly.pdbx_seq_one_letter_code
_entity_poly.pdbx_strand_id
1 'polypeptide(L)'
;MRLNSTIMKRTSAVIGVLFTLVHQVFANIDLIGLYASGGATIVEASATLVLPSAPNPITGDVALWSAIQLDRDFIQGVSENAPAGAGYCTSLGSNWCNFAYALTPNVQNGKAVIAAPGTRVRTHYKLNSTTSLWDQNVYINDQPASTVSTSTSP
;
A
#
# COMPACT_ATOMS: atom_id res chain seq x y z
N MET A 1 33.79 -42.67 -30.35
CA MET A 1 33.68 -41.23 -30.08
C MET A 1 33.15 -41.07 -28.66
N ARG A 2 34.04 -40.88 -27.67
CA ARG A 2 33.65 -40.71 -26.25
C ARG A 2 33.39 -39.23 -25.98
N LEU A 3 32.12 -38.84 -25.85
CA LEU A 3 31.78 -37.52 -25.36
C LEU A 3 32.15 -37.43 -23.87
N ASN A 4 33.00 -36.46 -23.53
CA ASN A 4 33.45 -36.21 -22.17
C ASN A 4 32.27 -35.86 -21.26
N SER A 5 31.90 -36.80 -20.39
CA SER A 5 30.83 -36.72 -19.37
C SER A 5 30.86 -35.44 -18.51
N THR A 6 32.04 -34.82 -18.38
CA THR A 6 32.26 -33.58 -17.62
C THR A 6 31.70 -32.32 -18.29
N ILE A 7 31.56 -32.30 -19.62
CA ILE A 7 31.04 -31.14 -20.37
C ILE A 7 29.51 -31.07 -20.25
N MET A 8 28.85 -32.22 -20.31
CA MET A 8 27.39 -32.33 -20.24
C MET A 8 26.82 -31.95 -18.86
N LYS A 9 27.58 -32.19 -17.78
CA LYS A 9 27.18 -31.79 -16.41
C LYS A 9 27.28 -30.27 -16.17
N ARG A 10 28.21 -29.58 -16.83
CA ARG A 10 28.40 -28.13 -16.66
C ARG A 10 27.34 -27.31 -17.40
N THR A 11 26.86 -27.78 -18.54
CA THR A 11 25.78 -27.13 -19.30
C THR A 11 24.42 -27.21 -18.61
N SER A 12 24.12 -28.31 -17.91
CA SER A 12 22.84 -28.47 -17.20
C SER A 12 22.70 -27.57 -15.97
N ALA A 13 23.81 -27.24 -15.28
CA ALA A 13 23.77 -26.38 -14.09
C ALA A 13 23.53 -24.90 -14.44
N VAL A 14 24.09 -24.41 -15.55
CA VAL A 14 23.97 -22.99 -15.96
C VAL A 14 22.55 -22.65 -16.44
N ILE A 15 21.87 -23.59 -17.11
CA ILE A 15 20.48 -23.40 -17.56
C ILE A 15 19.52 -23.34 -16.36
N GLY A 16 19.72 -24.20 -15.35
CA GLY A 16 18.88 -24.22 -14.15
C GLY A 16 18.93 -22.91 -13.35
N VAL A 17 20.12 -22.31 -13.20
CA VAL A 17 20.30 -21.01 -12.53
C VAL A 17 19.62 -19.88 -13.32
N LEU A 18 19.69 -19.92 -14.66
CA LEU A 18 19.05 -18.92 -15.52
C LEU A 18 17.52 -18.97 -15.41
N PHE A 19 16.90 -20.15 -15.30
CA PHE A 19 15.45 -20.28 -15.10
C PHE A 19 14.97 -19.83 -13.71
N THR A 20 15.78 -19.98 -12.66
CA THR A 20 15.44 -19.46 -11.32
C THR A 20 15.51 -17.93 -11.25
N LEU A 21 16.39 -17.29 -12.03
CA LEU A 21 16.50 -15.83 -12.10
C LEU A 21 15.33 -15.18 -12.87
N VAL A 22 14.75 -15.87 -13.86
CA VAL A 22 13.60 -15.36 -14.63
C VAL A 22 12.28 -15.39 -13.84
N HIS A 23 12.15 -16.25 -12.83
CA HIS A 23 10.96 -16.29 -11.95
C HIS A 23 10.91 -15.16 -10.91
N GLN A 24 11.99 -14.39 -10.72
CA GLN A 24 12.09 -13.37 -9.66
C GLN A 24 11.58 -11.98 -10.11
N VAL A 25 11.06 -11.81 -11.33
CA VAL A 25 10.76 -10.47 -11.89
C VAL A 25 9.30 -10.26 -12.32
N PHE A 26 8.42 -11.22 -12.08
CA PHE A 26 6.98 -10.98 -12.28
C PHE A 26 6.36 -10.49 -10.98
N ALA A 27 6.09 -9.19 -10.89
CA ALA A 27 5.17 -8.67 -9.90
C ALA A 27 3.82 -9.37 -10.11
N ASN A 28 3.30 -10.04 -9.08
CA ASN A 28 1.94 -10.56 -9.13
C ASN A 28 1.00 -9.34 -9.13
N ILE A 29 0.43 -9.05 -10.28
CA ILE A 29 -0.65 -8.06 -10.42
C ILE A 29 -1.94 -8.84 -10.53
N ASP A 30 -2.72 -8.84 -9.46
CA ASP A 30 -4.08 -9.36 -9.45
C ASP A 30 -5.04 -8.21 -9.75
N LEU A 31 -5.62 -8.20 -10.95
CA LEU A 31 -6.66 -7.25 -11.33
C LEU A 31 -8.03 -7.92 -11.21
N ILE A 32 -8.82 -7.48 -10.23
CA ILE A 32 -10.22 -7.85 -10.12
C ILE A 32 -11.05 -6.65 -10.59
N GLY A 33 -11.67 -6.78 -11.77
CA GLY A 33 -12.59 -5.78 -12.31
C GLY A 33 -14.04 -6.11 -11.93
N LEU A 34 -14.80 -5.09 -11.54
CA LEU A 34 -16.26 -5.21 -11.42
C LEU A 34 -16.88 -4.60 -12.68
N TYR A 35 -17.67 -5.40 -13.41
CA TYR A 35 -18.52 -4.83 -14.47
C TYR A 35 -19.69 -4.11 -13.81
N ALA A 36 -19.84 -2.83 -14.11
CA ALA A 36 -20.97 -2.03 -13.64
C ALA A 36 -21.68 -1.40 -14.84
N SER A 37 -23.02 -1.44 -14.85
CA SER A 37 -23.82 -0.74 -15.86
C SER A 37 -23.57 0.77 -15.79
N GLY A 38 -23.73 1.48 -16.91
CA GLY A 38 -23.53 2.93 -16.96
C GLY A 38 -24.33 3.66 -15.86
N GLY A 39 -23.62 4.46 -15.06
CA GLY A 39 -24.18 5.22 -13.94
C GLY A 39 -23.85 4.69 -12.54
N ALA A 40 -23.23 3.52 -12.41
CA ALA A 40 -22.72 3.07 -11.12
C ALA A 40 -21.51 3.89 -10.68
N THR A 41 -21.51 4.36 -9.44
CA THR A 41 -20.38 5.07 -8.82
C THR A 41 -20.04 4.44 -7.47
N ILE A 42 -18.77 4.53 -7.08
CA ILE A 42 -18.34 4.13 -5.74
C ILE A 42 -18.79 5.24 -4.78
N VAL A 43 -19.56 4.90 -3.76
CA VAL A 43 -19.98 5.82 -2.69
C VAL A 43 -19.38 5.48 -1.34
N GLU A 44 -18.85 4.26 -1.19
CA GLU A 44 -18.24 3.77 0.04
C GLU A 44 -17.27 2.63 -0.30
N ALA A 45 -16.13 2.59 0.37
CA ALA A 45 -15.16 1.50 0.24
C ALA A 45 -14.42 1.29 1.57
N SER A 46 -13.94 0.07 1.81
CA SER A 46 -13.07 -0.22 2.93
C SER A 46 -12.05 -1.28 2.60
N ALA A 47 -10.83 -1.10 3.11
CA ALA A 47 -9.75 -2.06 3.03
C ALA A 47 -9.19 -2.29 4.44
N THR A 48 -8.86 -3.54 4.76
CA THR A 48 -8.17 -3.88 6.01
C THR A 48 -6.83 -4.50 5.69
N LEU A 49 -5.76 -3.86 6.17
CA LEU A 49 -4.41 -4.38 6.14
C LEU A 49 -4.08 -4.95 7.53
N VAL A 50 -3.60 -6.18 7.57
CA VAL A 50 -2.87 -6.69 8.73
C VAL A 50 -1.41 -6.35 8.50
N LEU A 51 -0.83 -5.51 9.36
CA LEU A 51 0.52 -5.01 9.14
C LEU A 51 1.53 -6.16 9.10
N PRO A 52 2.31 -6.29 8.01
CA PRO A 52 3.36 -7.30 7.97
C PRO A 52 4.54 -6.86 8.84
N SER A 53 5.54 -7.74 8.98
CA SER A 53 6.86 -7.30 9.46
C SER A 53 7.40 -6.18 8.56
N ALA A 54 7.91 -5.12 9.16
CA ALA A 54 8.60 -4.08 8.40
C ALA A 54 9.88 -4.65 7.75
N PRO A 55 10.36 -4.07 6.62
CA PRO A 55 11.63 -4.46 6.02
C PRO A 55 12.78 -4.39 7.01
N ASN A 56 13.76 -5.28 6.86
CA ASN A 56 14.98 -5.27 7.66
C ASN A 56 16.18 -5.71 6.79
N PRO A 57 17.19 -4.86 6.57
CA PRO A 57 17.31 -3.48 7.05
C PRO A 57 16.34 -2.50 6.35
N ILE A 58 16.01 -1.39 7.02
CA ILE A 58 15.21 -0.29 6.45
C ILE A 58 16.16 0.66 5.72
N THR A 59 16.35 0.44 4.43
CA THR A 59 17.28 1.22 3.60
C THR A 59 16.58 2.32 2.79
N GLY A 60 15.26 2.43 2.88
CA GLY A 60 14.44 3.38 2.13
C GLY A 60 13.01 3.42 2.66
N ASP A 61 12.18 4.21 2.00
CA ASP A 61 10.75 4.32 2.31
C ASP A 61 9.96 3.16 1.67
N VAL A 62 9.11 2.51 2.47
CA VAL A 62 8.10 1.58 2.00
C VAL A 62 6.74 2.05 2.48
N ALA A 63 5.77 2.09 1.56
CA ALA A 63 4.40 2.40 1.89
C ALA A 63 3.46 1.33 1.34
N LEU A 64 2.52 0.91 2.19
CA LEU A 64 1.35 0.13 1.81
C LEU A 64 0.15 1.06 1.89
N TRP A 65 -0.65 1.11 0.83
CA TRP A 65 -1.80 2.00 0.78
C TRP A 65 -2.99 1.36 0.09
N SER A 66 -4.16 1.75 0.54
CA SER A 66 -5.39 1.65 -0.23
C SER A 66 -5.76 3.05 -0.68
N ALA A 67 -6.40 3.22 -1.84
CA ALA A 67 -6.78 4.54 -2.33
C ALA A 67 -8.04 4.51 -3.18
N ILE A 68 -8.70 5.67 -3.26
CA ILE A 68 -9.67 6.00 -4.30
C ILE A 68 -9.05 7.12 -5.13
N GLN A 69 -8.84 6.84 -6.41
CA GLN A 69 -8.52 7.87 -7.40
C GLN A 69 -9.81 8.61 -7.76
N LEU A 70 -9.79 9.93 -7.63
CA LEU A 70 -10.82 10.84 -8.10
C LEU A 70 -10.34 11.48 -9.42
N ASP A 71 -11.12 12.37 -10.01
CA ASP A 71 -10.80 12.95 -11.33
C ASP A 71 -9.42 13.63 -11.38
N ARG A 72 -9.11 14.47 -10.39
CA ARG A 72 -7.83 15.20 -10.27
C ARG A 72 -7.15 15.04 -8.91
N ASP A 73 -7.81 14.34 -8.01
CA ASP A 73 -7.43 14.19 -6.60
C ASP A 73 -7.32 12.70 -6.27
N PHE A 74 -6.74 12.37 -5.12
CA PHE A 74 -6.91 11.04 -4.55
C PHE A 74 -6.95 11.08 -3.03
N ILE A 75 -7.59 10.08 -2.46
CA ILE A 75 -7.65 9.86 -1.01
C ILE A 75 -7.11 8.47 -0.72
N GLN A 76 -6.20 8.35 0.25
CA GLN A 76 -5.48 7.10 0.53
C GLN A 76 -5.19 6.91 2.00
N GLY A 77 -5.31 5.68 2.49
CA GLY A 77 -4.91 5.31 3.83
C GLY A 77 -3.53 4.69 3.73
N VAL A 78 -2.58 5.25 4.46
CA VAL A 78 -1.17 4.90 4.33
C VAL A 78 -0.71 4.16 5.59
N SER A 79 0.06 3.10 5.38
CA SER A 79 0.91 2.45 6.37
C SER A 79 2.34 2.48 5.82
N GLU A 80 3.21 3.30 6.39
CA GLU A 80 4.59 3.46 5.94
C GLU A 80 5.61 2.98 6.97
N ASN A 81 6.79 2.60 6.48
CA ASN A 81 7.99 2.45 7.28
C ASN A 81 9.17 3.09 6.52
N ALA A 82 9.89 3.99 7.19
CA ALA A 82 10.98 4.75 6.61
C ALA A 82 12.10 4.96 7.64
N PRO A 83 13.33 5.31 7.19
CA PRO A 83 14.41 5.71 8.08
C PRO A 83 14.01 6.89 8.98
N ALA A 84 14.66 7.01 10.14
CA ALA A 84 14.37 8.09 11.08
C ALA A 84 14.56 9.47 10.42
N GLY A 85 13.54 10.33 10.54
CA GLY A 85 13.53 11.68 9.98
C GLY A 85 12.99 11.81 8.56
N ALA A 86 12.60 10.71 7.91
CA ALA A 86 12.13 10.70 6.52
C ALA A 86 10.60 10.50 6.34
N GLY A 87 9.84 10.30 7.43
CA GLY A 87 8.39 9.98 7.37
C GLY A 87 7.52 10.84 8.29
N TYR A 88 6.24 10.48 8.36
CA TYR A 88 5.20 11.16 9.14
C TYR A 88 5.26 10.83 10.64
N CYS A 89 5.94 9.74 11.00
CA CYS A 89 6.27 9.38 12.36
C CYS A 89 7.78 9.37 12.57
N THR A 90 8.23 9.69 13.78
CA THR A 90 9.66 9.66 14.14
C THR A 90 10.06 8.28 14.67
N SER A 91 11.18 7.76 14.16
CA SER A 91 11.84 6.53 14.66
C SER A 91 10.95 5.28 14.71
N LEU A 92 10.64 4.72 13.54
CA LEU A 92 9.72 3.59 13.44
C LEU A 92 10.31 2.25 13.88
N GLY A 93 11.62 2.02 13.71
CA GLY A 93 12.19 0.69 13.93
C GLY A 93 11.40 -0.36 13.15
N SER A 94 10.95 -1.44 13.80
CA SER A 94 10.13 -2.48 13.16
C SER A 94 8.62 -2.15 13.06
N ASN A 95 8.19 -0.94 13.41
CA ASN A 95 6.78 -0.53 13.41
C ASN A 95 6.39 0.21 12.14
N TRP A 96 5.10 0.48 11.98
CA TRP A 96 4.54 1.24 10.85
C TRP A 96 3.91 2.55 11.34
N CYS A 97 4.03 3.61 10.55
CA CYS A 97 3.27 4.84 10.72
C CYS A 97 2.00 4.78 9.88
N ASN A 98 0.85 5.06 10.49
CA ASN A 98 -0.45 4.91 9.84
C ASN A 98 -1.21 6.23 9.89
N PHE A 99 -1.77 6.66 8.76
CA PHE A 99 -2.50 7.91 8.68
C PHE A 99 -3.47 7.96 7.50
N ALA A 100 -4.47 8.81 7.66
CA ALA A 100 -5.36 9.25 6.61
C ALA A 100 -4.66 10.34 5.79
N TYR A 101 -4.81 10.33 4.46
CA TYR A 101 -4.14 11.25 3.54
C TYR A 101 -5.05 11.59 2.37
N ALA A 102 -5.11 12.87 2.01
CA ALA A 102 -5.76 13.33 0.80
C ALA A 102 -4.83 14.24 -0.01
N LEU A 103 -4.56 13.85 -1.27
CA LEU A 103 -4.00 14.76 -2.26
C LEU A 103 -5.14 15.46 -2.96
N THR A 104 -5.38 16.69 -2.55
CA THR A 104 -6.21 17.66 -3.27
C THR A 104 -5.32 18.88 -3.59
N PRO A 105 -5.83 19.99 -4.16
CA PRO A 105 -5.02 21.20 -4.32
C PRO A 105 -4.32 21.66 -3.03
N ASN A 106 -4.92 21.35 -1.87
CA ASN A 106 -4.26 21.45 -0.56
C ASN A 106 -4.09 20.04 0.02
N VAL A 107 -2.84 19.61 0.23
CA VAL A 107 -2.54 18.32 0.89
C VAL A 107 -3.09 18.33 2.31
N GLN A 108 -3.77 17.25 2.68
CA GLN A 108 -4.26 17.06 4.04
C GLN A 108 -3.76 15.73 4.61
N ASN A 109 -3.25 15.79 5.84
CA ASN A 109 -2.79 14.62 6.58
C ASN A 109 -3.59 14.54 7.88
N GLY A 110 -4.13 13.36 8.16
CA GLY A 110 -4.70 13.05 9.45
C GLY A 110 -3.60 12.84 10.50
N LYS A 111 -4.01 12.58 11.73
CA LYS A 111 -3.09 12.22 12.81
C LYS A 111 -2.31 10.96 12.45
N ALA A 112 -0.98 11.04 12.51
CA ALA A 112 -0.11 9.89 12.33
C ALA A 112 -0.04 9.03 13.61
N VAL A 113 -0.14 7.71 13.45
CA VAL A 113 -0.18 6.76 14.57
C VAL A 113 0.74 5.56 14.31
N ILE A 114 1.63 5.29 15.26
CA ILE A 114 2.53 4.14 15.21
C ILE A 114 1.76 2.87 15.60
N ALA A 115 1.94 1.81 14.83
CA ALA A 115 1.42 0.47 15.14
C ALA A 115 2.44 -0.62 14.83
N ALA A 116 2.41 -1.69 15.62
CA ALA A 116 3.31 -2.84 15.45
C ALA A 116 2.81 -3.81 14.36
N PRO A 117 3.69 -4.63 13.77
CA PRO A 117 3.30 -5.78 12.95
C PRO A 117 2.21 -6.64 13.62
N GLY A 118 1.30 -7.18 12.80
CA GLY A 118 0.12 -7.93 13.24
C GLY A 118 -1.09 -7.05 13.61
N THR A 119 -0.92 -5.74 13.75
CA THR A 119 -2.03 -4.81 14.01
C THR A 119 -2.96 -4.73 12.79
N ARG A 120 -4.26 -4.68 13.04
CA ARG A 120 -5.27 -4.45 11.99
C ARG A 120 -5.45 -2.96 11.74
N VAL A 121 -5.13 -2.54 10.53
CA VAL A 121 -5.32 -1.16 10.04
C VAL A 121 -6.45 -1.20 9.02
N ARG A 122 -7.60 -0.62 9.36
CA ARG A 122 -8.72 -0.51 8.44
C ARG A 122 -8.82 0.91 7.93
N THR A 123 -8.81 1.09 6.62
CA THR A 123 -9.18 2.36 5.99
C THR A 123 -10.60 2.26 5.47
N HIS A 124 -11.38 3.31 5.73
CA HIS A 124 -12.76 3.45 5.30
C HIS A 124 -12.90 4.78 4.56
N TYR A 125 -13.60 4.74 3.44
CA TYR A 125 -13.86 5.88 2.57
C TYR A 125 -15.35 5.99 2.36
N LYS A 126 -15.90 7.19 2.44
CA LYS A 126 -17.32 7.42 2.19
C LYS A 126 -17.55 8.76 1.53
N LEU A 127 -18.33 8.77 0.45
CA LEU A 127 -18.85 9.99 -0.13
C LEU A 127 -19.98 10.52 0.77
N ASN A 128 -19.75 11.67 1.38
CA ASN A 128 -20.70 12.33 2.24
C ASN A 128 -21.81 12.96 1.40
N SER A 129 -23.04 12.46 1.53
CA SER A 129 -24.18 12.93 0.74
C SER A 129 -24.58 14.38 1.02
N THR A 130 -24.19 14.93 2.17
CA THR A 130 -24.54 16.30 2.56
C THR A 130 -23.54 17.31 2.02
N THR A 131 -22.24 17.00 2.10
CA THR A 131 -21.18 17.90 1.68
C THR A 131 -20.66 17.63 0.27
N SER A 132 -20.98 16.47 -0.31
CA SER A 132 -20.39 15.96 -1.56
C SER A 132 -18.87 15.78 -1.49
N LEU A 133 -18.32 15.58 -0.29
CA LEU A 133 -16.89 15.37 -0.04
C LEU A 133 -16.62 13.92 0.36
N TRP A 134 -15.41 13.45 0.07
CA TRP A 134 -14.95 12.14 0.52
C TRP A 134 -14.39 12.23 1.94
N ASP A 135 -15.03 11.52 2.85
CA ASP A 135 -14.55 11.30 4.21
C ASP A 135 -13.70 10.03 4.25
N GLN A 136 -12.55 10.11 4.91
CA GLN A 136 -11.71 8.97 5.19
C GLN A 136 -11.45 8.82 6.67
N ASN A 137 -11.56 7.59 7.15
CA ASN A 137 -11.20 7.19 8.50
C ASN A 137 -10.23 6.01 8.47
N VAL A 138 -9.13 6.12 9.20
CA VAL A 138 -8.21 5.02 9.52
C VAL A 138 -8.46 4.58 10.94
N TYR A 139 -8.62 3.28 11.11
CA TYR A 139 -8.85 2.60 12.38
C TYR A 139 -7.68 1.68 12.70
N ILE A 140 -7.24 1.70 13.95
CA ILE A 140 -6.24 0.79 14.50
C ILE A 140 -6.96 -0.16 15.46
N ASN A 141 -6.99 -1.45 15.15
CA ASN A 141 -7.77 -2.45 15.89
C ASN A 141 -9.22 -2.00 16.12
N ASP A 142 -9.86 -1.53 15.03
CA ASP A 142 -11.22 -0.98 14.98
C ASP A 142 -11.48 0.30 15.79
N GLN A 143 -10.45 0.89 16.42
CA GLN A 143 -10.56 2.18 17.08
C GLN A 143 -10.18 3.32 16.11
N PRO A 144 -10.98 4.40 16.03
CA PRO A 144 -10.64 5.56 15.20
C PRO A 144 -9.27 6.14 15.58
N ALA A 145 -8.42 6.37 14.59
CA ALA A 145 -7.04 6.80 14.82
C ALA A 145 -6.63 8.02 13.98
N SER A 146 -7.11 8.10 12.74
CA SER A 146 -6.79 9.19 11.80
C SER A 146 -7.99 9.48 10.91
N THR A 147 -8.25 10.74 10.62
CA THR A 147 -9.39 11.16 9.79
C THR A 147 -8.98 12.33 8.92
N VAL A 148 -9.44 12.35 7.67
CA VAL A 148 -9.43 13.51 6.78
C VAL A 148 -10.73 13.55 5.98
N SER A 149 -11.12 14.73 5.52
CA SER A 149 -12.21 14.92 4.56
C SER A 149 -11.67 15.77 3.43
N THR A 150 -11.87 15.35 2.17
CA THR A 150 -11.43 16.18 1.02
C THR A 150 -12.00 17.59 1.16
N SER A 151 -11.21 18.62 0.91
CA SER A 151 -11.73 19.97 0.78
C SER A 151 -12.22 20.21 -0.64
N THR A 152 -13.30 20.97 -0.82
CA THR A 152 -13.50 21.66 -2.10
C THR A 152 -12.29 22.55 -2.34
N SER A 153 -11.70 22.49 -3.53
CA SER A 153 -10.80 23.58 -3.96
C SER A 153 -11.55 24.92 -3.80
N PRO A 154 -10.90 25.99 -3.32
CA PRO A 154 -11.47 27.33 -3.46
C PRO A 154 -11.71 27.68 -4.94
#